data_AF-A0A6G3XQ48-F1
#
_entry.id   AF-A0A6G3XQ48-F1
#
_cell.length_a   1.000
_cell.length_b   1.000
_cell.length_c   1.000
_cell.angle_alpha   90.00
_cell.angle_beta   90.00
_cell.angle_gamma   90.00
#
_symmetry.space_group_name_H-M   'P 1'
#
loop_
_entity.id
_entity.type
_entity.pdbx_description
1 polymer ?
#
loop_
_entity_poly.entity_id
_entity_poly.type
_entity_poly.pdbx_seq_one_letter_code
_entity_poly.pdbx_strand_id
1 'polypeptide(L)'
;AVLADGGLAAAKKAGKLVNLEKELGDRPLPAGRTGIGHTRWATHGAPTDANAHPHLDNAGRVAVVHNGIIENFAALRRELTGRGHALESETDTEVVAHLLAEAFSAGGDLAEAMRQVCRRLEGAFTLVAVHADQPDVVVGARRNSPLVVGVGQDEWFLASDVAAF
;
A
#
# COMPACT_ATOMS: atom_id res chain seq x y z
N ALA A 1 -0.18 0.62 8.29
CA ALA A 1 0.49 -0.68 8.46
C ALA A 1 1.88 -0.46 9.03
N VAL A 2 2.35 -1.37 9.87
CA VAL A 2 3.65 -1.32 10.54
C VAL A 2 4.31 -2.69 10.38
N LEU A 3 5.59 -2.68 10.06
CA LEU A 3 6.45 -3.87 10.05
C LEU A 3 7.01 -4.10 11.46
N ALA A 4 6.80 -5.29 11.99
CA ALA A 4 7.24 -5.67 13.33
C ALA A 4 7.42 -7.19 13.43
N ASP A 5 8.43 -7.63 14.18
CA ASP A 5 8.67 -9.05 14.51
C ASP A 5 8.67 -10.01 13.30
N GLY A 6 9.21 -9.57 12.16
CA GLY A 6 9.23 -10.36 10.91
C GLY A 6 7.87 -10.51 10.22
N GLY A 7 6.87 -9.76 10.67
CA GLY A 7 5.51 -9.71 10.13
C GLY A 7 5.07 -8.29 9.76
N LEU A 8 3.80 -8.21 9.35
CA LEU A 8 3.15 -6.98 8.92
C LEU A 8 1.79 -6.88 9.61
N ALA A 9 1.58 -5.79 10.33
CA ALA A 9 0.32 -5.50 11.02
C ALA A 9 -0.35 -4.27 10.42
N ALA A 10 -1.67 -4.29 10.29
CA ALA A 10 -2.43 -3.18 9.72
C ALA A 10 -3.73 -2.93 10.48
N ALA A 11 -4.10 -1.66 10.58
CA ALA A 11 -5.39 -1.20 11.03
C ALA A 11 -5.91 -0.17 10.03
N LYS A 12 -7.22 -0.16 9.78
CA LYS A 12 -7.89 0.74 8.86
C LYS A 12 -9.32 1.02 9.32
N LYS A 13 -9.80 2.24 9.11
CA LYS A 13 -11.15 2.67 9.45
C LYS A 13 -11.73 3.62 8.42
N ALA A 14 -12.99 3.41 8.08
CA ALA A 14 -13.81 4.34 7.33
C ALA A 14 -14.21 5.55 8.19
N GLY A 15 -14.47 6.67 7.52
CA GLY A 15 -14.83 7.93 8.14
C GLY A 15 -13.62 8.81 8.48
N LYS A 16 -13.76 9.64 9.52
CA LYS A 16 -12.73 10.60 9.91
C LYS A 16 -11.56 9.92 10.62
N LEU A 17 -10.40 10.56 10.60
CA LEU A 17 -9.16 10.05 11.21
C LEU A 17 -9.32 9.63 12.68
N VAL A 18 -10.14 10.35 13.45
CA VAL A 18 -10.46 10.01 14.85
C VAL A 18 -10.99 8.59 15.05
N ASN A 19 -11.62 7.99 14.04
CA ASN A 19 -12.07 6.60 14.09
C ASN A 19 -10.87 5.64 14.11
N LEU A 20 -9.83 5.93 13.31
CA LEU A 20 -8.59 5.15 13.29
C LEU A 20 -7.78 5.38 14.57
N GLU A 21 -7.73 6.61 15.09
CA GLU A 21 -7.08 6.91 16.37
C GLU A 21 -7.69 6.09 17.51
N LYS A 22 -9.03 6.06 17.59
CA LYS A 22 -9.74 5.24 18.57
C LYS A 22 -9.43 3.75 18.40
N GLU A 23 -9.49 3.25 17.17
CA GLU A 23 -9.17 1.86 16.85
C GLU A 23 -7.76 1.47 17.31
N LEU A 24 -6.77 2.33 17.10
CA LEU A 24 -5.38 2.11 17.54
C LEU A 24 -5.21 2.24 19.06
N GLY A 25 -6.05 3.03 19.73
CA GLY A 25 -6.10 3.08 21.19
C GLY A 25 -6.68 1.81 21.80
N ASP A 26 -7.72 1.26 21.20
CA ASP A 26 -8.39 0.03 21.66
C ASP A 26 -7.60 -1.24 21.28
N ARG A 27 -6.98 -1.25 20.09
CA ARG A 27 -6.22 -2.37 19.52
C ARG A 27 -4.91 -1.84 18.90
N PRO A 28 -3.89 -1.57 19.71
CA PRO A 28 -2.63 -1.03 19.23
C PRO A 28 -1.92 -2.01 18.28
N LEU A 29 -1.30 -1.46 17.24
CA LEU A 29 -0.37 -2.21 16.41
C LEU A 29 0.93 -2.46 17.20
N PRO A 30 1.68 -3.54 16.87
CA PRO A 30 3.00 -3.77 17.44
C PRO A 30 3.95 -2.59 17.17
N ALA A 31 4.93 -2.41 18.05
CA ALA A 31 5.97 -1.42 17.85
C ALA A 31 6.86 -1.79 16.65
N GLY A 32 7.07 -0.85 15.75
CA GLY A 32 7.91 -1.04 14.57
C GLY A 32 8.50 0.29 14.09
N ARG A 33 9.59 0.21 13.33
CA ARG A 33 10.33 1.38 12.83
C ARG A 33 9.96 1.78 11.40
N THR A 34 9.26 0.89 10.70
CA THR A 34 8.87 1.06 9.30
C THR A 34 7.36 0.94 9.18
N GLY A 35 6.72 1.93 8.56
CA GLY A 35 5.27 1.95 8.41
C GLY A 35 4.80 2.85 7.30
N ILE A 36 3.57 2.60 6.86
CA ILE A 36 2.85 3.39 5.84
C ILE A 36 1.42 3.67 6.32
N GLY A 37 0.92 4.87 6.01
CA GLY A 37 -0.41 5.34 6.37
C GLY A 37 -1.05 6.13 5.23
N HIS A 38 -2.37 6.28 5.27
CA HIS A 38 -3.12 6.96 4.21
C HIS A 38 -4.46 7.48 4.69
N THR A 39 -4.87 8.63 4.14
CA THR A 39 -6.25 9.12 4.22
C THR A 39 -6.87 9.07 2.83
N ARG A 40 -7.95 8.30 2.67
CA ARG A 40 -8.50 7.97 1.36
C ARG A 40 -9.71 8.83 0.99
N TRP A 41 -9.65 9.45 -0.19
CA TRP A 41 -10.83 9.92 -0.91
C TRP A 41 -11.25 8.85 -1.93
N ALA A 42 -12.43 8.26 -1.74
CA ALA A 42 -12.90 7.15 -2.57
C ALA A 42 -13.17 7.57 -4.03
N THR A 43 -12.57 6.84 -4.98
CA THR A 43 -12.86 6.90 -6.43
C THR A 43 -13.49 5.59 -6.90
N HIS A 44 -12.83 4.46 -6.65
CA HIS A 44 -13.32 3.09 -6.90
C HIS A 44 -13.74 2.40 -5.59
N GLY A 45 -14.99 1.94 -5.48
CA GLY A 45 -15.51 1.30 -4.28
C GLY A 45 -15.93 2.27 -3.17
N ALA A 46 -16.95 1.88 -2.41
CA ALA A 46 -17.52 2.70 -1.34
C ALA A 46 -16.52 2.97 -0.20
N PRO A 47 -16.69 4.04 0.60
CA PRO A 47 -15.82 4.34 1.74
C PRO A 47 -16.08 3.39 2.92
N THR A 48 -15.56 2.17 2.83
CA THR A 48 -15.68 1.10 3.84
C THR A 48 -14.33 0.77 4.45
N ASP A 49 -14.31 0.07 5.61
CA ASP A 49 -13.07 -0.45 6.19
C ASP A 49 -12.35 -1.35 5.17
N ALA A 50 -13.07 -2.19 4.42
CA ALA A 50 -12.49 -3.08 3.41
C ALA A 50 -11.76 -2.31 2.29
N ASN A 51 -12.34 -1.21 1.81
CA ASN A 51 -11.77 -0.37 0.74
C ASN A 51 -10.79 0.71 1.25
N ALA A 52 -10.58 0.83 2.56
CA ALA A 52 -9.59 1.73 3.12
C ALA A 52 -8.17 1.18 2.90
N HIS A 53 -7.23 2.08 2.68
CA HIS A 53 -5.81 1.75 2.60
C HIS A 53 -5.22 1.58 4.01
N PRO A 54 -4.11 0.83 4.17
CA PRO A 54 -3.38 0.09 3.14
C PRO A 54 -4.11 -1.18 2.67
N HIS A 55 -3.89 -1.57 1.41
CA HIS A 55 -4.26 -2.89 0.91
C HIS A 55 -3.13 -3.88 1.13
N LEU A 56 -3.51 -5.11 1.47
CA LEU A 56 -2.59 -6.24 1.67
C LEU A 56 -2.77 -7.27 0.56
N ASP A 57 -1.77 -8.13 0.36
CA ASP A 57 -1.93 -9.34 -0.43
C ASP A 57 -2.58 -10.47 0.39
N ASN A 58 -2.85 -11.62 -0.24
CA ASN A 58 -3.50 -12.76 0.42
C ASN A 58 -2.69 -13.35 1.59
N ALA A 59 -1.36 -13.24 1.58
CA ALA A 59 -0.51 -13.71 2.67
C ALA A 59 -0.30 -12.67 3.77
N GLY A 60 -0.76 -11.43 3.58
CA GLY A 60 -0.54 -10.33 4.51
C GLY A 60 0.94 -9.97 4.67
N ARG A 61 1.73 -10.08 3.60
CA ARG A 61 3.18 -9.87 3.57
C ARG A 61 3.57 -8.57 2.86
N VAL A 62 2.71 -8.07 1.98
CA VAL A 62 2.84 -6.77 1.30
C VAL A 62 1.79 -5.81 1.85
N ALA A 63 2.14 -4.54 2.03
CA ALA A 63 1.17 -3.46 2.17
C ALA A 63 1.41 -2.38 1.11
N VAL A 64 0.33 -1.86 0.54
CA VAL A 64 0.35 -0.76 -0.44
C VAL A 64 -0.61 0.36 -0.04
N VAL A 65 -0.14 1.60 -0.11
CA VAL A 65 -0.98 2.81 -0.14
C VAL A 65 -0.84 3.50 -1.49
N HIS A 66 -1.90 4.16 -1.93
CA HIS A 66 -2.01 4.69 -3.29
C HIS A 66 -2.75 6.03 -3.31
N ASN A 67 -2.24 6.97 -4.10
CA ASN A 67 -2.93 8.18 -4.53
C ASN A 67 -3.03 8.19 -6.05
N GLY A 68 -4.22 8.45 -6.59
CA GLY A 68 -4.46 8.48 -8.03
C GLY A 68 -5.40 7.37 -8.48
N ILE A 69 -5.31 6.98 -9.74
CA ILE A 69 -6.17 5.98 -10.37
C ILE A 69 -5.30 5.04 -11.22
N ILE A 70 -5.48 3.74 -11.03
CA ILE A 70 -4.97 2.71 -11.94
C ILE A 70 -6.07 2.40 -12.98
N GLU A 71 -5.93 2.92 -14.20
CA GLU A 71 -7.00 2.90 -15.19
C GLU A 71 -7.29 1.50 -15.73
N ASN A 72 -6.27 0.67 -15.86
CA ASN A 72 -6.39 -0.70 -16.36
C ASN A 72 -6.66 -1.75 -15.26
N PHE A 73 -7.06 -1.33 -14.05
CA PHE A 73 -7.24 -2.24 -12.90
C PHE A 73 -8.25 -3.36 -13.15
N ALA A 74 -9.30 -3.14 -13.94
CA ALA A 74 -10.31 -4.17 -14.21
C ALA A 74 -9.74 -5.34 -15.03
N ALA A 75 -8.84 -5.06 -15.97
CA ALA A 75 -8.15 -6.11 -16.72
C ALA A 75 -7.19 -6.88 -15.81
N LEU A 76 -6.36 -6.17 -15.05
CA LEU A 76 -5.41 -6.74 -14.11
C LEU A 76 -6.10 -7.56 -12.99
N ARG A 77 -7.24 -7.09 -12.48
CA ARG A 77 -8.09 -7.82 -11.52
C ARG A 77 -8.54 -9.15 -12.09
N ARG A 78 -9.05 -9.17 -13.33
CA ARG A 78 -9.47 -10.43 -13.99
C ARG A 78 -8.32 -11.41 -14.12
N GLU A 79 -7.14 -10.93 -14.52
CA GLU A 79 -5.95 -11.77 -14.59
C GLU A 79 -5.57 -12.39 -13.23
N LEU A 80 -5.52 -11.58 -12.16
CA LEU A 80 -5.21 -12.03 -10.81
C LEU A 80 -6.23 -13.06 -10.32
N THR A 81 -7.53 -12.79 -10.48
CA THR A 81 -8.58 -13.75 -10.11
C THR A 81 -8.49 -15.03 -10.95
N GLY A 82 -8.10 -14.94 -12.22
CA GLY A 82 -7.85 -16.10 -13.09
C GLY A 82 -6.66 -16.95 -12.64
N ARG A 83 -5.71 -16.36 -11.90
CA ARG A 83 -4.59 -17.07 -11.24
C ARG A 83 -4.92 -17.52 -9.81
N GLY A 84 -6.13 -17.29 -9.32
CA GLY A 84 -6.62 -17.77 -8.02
C GLY A 84 -6.46 -16.79 -6.86
N HIS A 85 -6.09 -15.53 -7.11
CA HIS A 85 -6.08 -14.52 -6.06
C HIS A 85 -7.50 -14.15 -5.62
N ALA A 86 -7.73 -14.13 -4.30
CA ALA A 86 -8.95 -13.61 -3.72
C ALA A 86 -8.76 -12.11 -3.46
N LEU A 87 -9.48 -11.27 -4.20
CA LEU A 87 -9.49 -9.81 -3.98
C LEU A 87 -10.77 -9.47 -3.19
N GLU A 88 -10.60 -8.86 -2.02
CA GLU A 88 -11.64 -8.59 -1.04
C GLU A 88 -12.24 -7.18 -1.17
N SER A 89 -11.51 -6.27 -1.82
CA SER A 89 -11.94 -4.89 -2.05
C SER A 89 -12.43 -4.67 -3.47
N GLU A 90 -13.08 -3.54 -3.69
CA GLU A 90 -13.50 -3.06 -5.01
C GLU A 90 -12.46 -2.12 -5.63
N THR A 91 -11.37 -1.85 -4.90
CA THR A 91 -10.42 -0.80 -5.27
C THR A 91 -9.48 -1.24 -6.38
N ASP A 92 -9.00 -0.26 -7.11
CA ASP A 92 -7.88 -0.38 -8.04
C ASP A 92 -6.55 -0.60 -7.30
N THR A 93 -6.39 -0.05 -6.09
CA THR A 93 -5.19 -0.20 -5.27
C THR A 93 -4.89 -1.65 -4.88
N GLU A 94 -5.90 -2.44 -4.53
CA GLU A 94 -5.69 -3.84 -4.11
C GLU A 94 -5.01 -4.69 -5.20
N VAL A 95 -5.36 -4.44 -6.46
CA VAL A 95 -4.72 -5.09 -7.62
C VAL A 95 -3.19 -4.90 -7.57
N VAL A 96 -2.74 -3.71 -7.18
CA VAL A 96 -1.31 -3.40 -7.06
C VAL A 96 -0.65 -4.22 -5.94
N ALA A 97 -1.32 -4.41 -4.80
CA ALA A 97 -0.78 -5.21 -3.69
C ALA A 97 -0.53 -6.66 -4.12
N HIS A 98 -1.48 -7.29 -4.83
CA HIS A 98 -1.30 -8.66 -5.33
C HIS A 98 -0.24 -8.75 -6.44
N LEU A 99 -0.23 -7.82 -7.40
CA LEU A 99 0.80 -7.79 -8.44
C LEU A 99 2.20 -7.64 -7.85
N LEU A 100 2.34 -6.82 -6.80
CA LEU A 100 3.61 -6.62 -6.11
C LEU A 100 4.04 -7.86 -5.35
N ALA A 101 3.11 -8.57 -4.71
CA ALA A 101 3.39 -9.84 -4.05
C ALA A 101 3.84 -10.93 -5.03
N GLU A 102 3.19 -11.06 -6.20
CA GLU A 102 3.62 -11.99 -7.27
C GLU A 102 5.03 -11.65 -7.78
N ALA A 103 5.28 -10.38 -8.10
CA ALA A 103 6.57 -9.93 -8.61
C ALA A 103 7.70 -10.08 -7.57
N PHE A 104 7.41 -9.79 -6.30
CA PHE A 104 8.36 -10.01 -5.21
C PHE A 104 8.66 -11.50 -5.02
N SER A 105 7.66 -12.36 -5.05
CA SER A 105 7.85 -13.81 -4.88
C SER A 105 8.76 -14.41 -5.97
N ALA A 106 8.77 -13.82 -7.17
CA ALA A 106 9.63 -14.25 -8.26
C ALA A 106 11.07 -13.73 -8.17
N GLY A 107 11.30 -12.54 -7.60
CA GLY A 107 12.59 -11.85 -7.67
C GLY A 107 13.28 -11.55 -6.33
N GLY A 108 12.55 -11.58 -5.22
CA GLY A 108 13.06 -11.30 -3.87
C GLY A 108 13.46 -9.84 -3.59
N ASP A 109 13.21 -8.92 -4.53
CA ASP A 109 13.56 -7.50 -4.42
C ASP A 109 12.33 -6.60 -4.56
N LEU A 110 11.99 -5.85 -3.51
CA LEU A 110 10.78 -5.02 -3.48
C LEU A 110 10.85 -3.84 -4.44
N ALA A 111 12.02 -3.23 -4.62
CA ALA A 111 12.19 -2.10 -5.51
C ALA A 111 12.04 -2.53 -6.97
N GLU A 112 12.64 -3.66 -7.36
CA GLU A 112 12.52 -4.20 -8.71
C GLU A 112 11.11 -4.74 -8.97
N ALA A 113 10.50 -5.41 -7.99
CA ALA A 113 9.09 -5.81 -8.09
C ALA A 113 8.19 -4.59 -8.37
N MET A 114 8.39 -3.48 -7.64
CA MET A 114 7.64 -2.24 -7.88
C MET A 114 7.89 -1.68 -9.29
N ARG A 115 9.13 -1.71 -9.80
CA ARG A 115 9.44 -1.29 -11.18
C ARG A 115 8.71 -2.16 -12.21
N GLN A 116 8.69 -3.48 -12.04
CA GLN A 116 7.99 -4.40 -12.92
C GLN A 116 6.49 -4.17 -12.91
N VAL A 117 5.89 -4.02 -11.73
CA VAL A 117 4.46 -3.73 -11.59
C VAL A 117 4.13 -2.40 -12.26
N CYS A 118 4.89 -1.34 -11.99
CA CYS A 118 4.67 -0.02 -12.57
C CYS A 118 4.71 0.00 -14.11
N ARG A 119 5.50 -0.87 -14.77
CA ARG A 119 5.50 -1.00 -16.24
C ARG A 119 4.16 -1.52 -16.79
N ARG A 120 3.37 -2.22 -15.98
CA ARG A 120 2.06 -2.78 -16.35
C ARG A 120 0.89 -1.86 -16.03
N LEU A 121 1.06 -0.91 -15.12
CA LEU A 121 -0.02 -0.01 -14.69
C LEU A 121 -0.24 1.09 -15.74
N GLU A 122 -1.49 1.48 -15.92
CA GLU A 122 -1.91 2.66 -16.71
C GLU A 122 -2.57 3.70 -15.80
N GLY A 123 -2.52 4.97 -16.19
CA GLY A 123 -3.06 6.09 -15.41
C GLY A 123 -2.03 6.95 -14.69
N ALA A 124 -2.51 7.73 -13.74
CA ALA A 124 -1.72 8.65 -12.92
C ALA A 124 -1.80 8.23 -11.45
N PHE A 125 -0.65 7.94 -10.85
CA PHE A 125 -0.60 7.33 -9.52
C PHE A 125 0.68 7.65 -8.76
N THR A 126 0.59 7.60 -7.43
CA THR A 126 1.70 7.51 -6.49
C THR A 126 1.44 6.30 -5.60
N LEU A 127 2.43 5.41 -5.51
CA LEU A 127 2.38 4.19 -4.72
C LEU A 127 3.47 4.25 -3.65
N VAL A 128 3.16 3.79 -2.45
CA VAL A 128 4.15 3.48 -1.42
C VAL A 128 3.87 2.08 -0.90
N ALA A 129 4.91 1.26 -0.78
CA ALA A 129 4.77 -0.12 -0.34
C ALA A 129 5.88 -0.57 0.60
N VAL A 130 5.56 -1.59 1.39
CA VAL A 130 6.48 -2.30 2.28
C VAL A 130 6.26 -3.81 2.15
N HIS A 131 7.28 -4.60 2.50
CA HIS A 131 7.22 -6.06 2.50
C HIS A 131 7.82 -6.63 3.78
N ALA A 132 7.19 -7.67 4.36
CA ALA A 132 7.60 -8.30 5.62
C ALA A 132 9.06 -8.81 5.61
N ASP A 133 9.52 -9.38 4.48
CA ASP A 133 10.90 -9.87 4.30
C ASP A 133 11.95 -8.79 4.05
N GLN A 134 11.56 -7.52 3.87
CA GLN A 134 12.49 -6.40 3.74
C GLN A 134 12.07 -5.28 4.71
N PRO A 135 12.19 -5.51 6.03
CA PRO A 135 11.59 -4.65 7.05
C PRO A 135 12.19 -3.24 7.09
N ASP A 136 13.40 -3.04 6.56
CA ASP A 136 14.10 -1.75 6.53
C ASP A 136 13.90 -1.00 5.20
N VAL A 137 13.01 -1.49 4.32
CA VAL A 137 12.80 -0.94 2.98
C VAL A 137 11.38 -0.40 2.84
N VAL A 138 11.27 0.87 2.47
CA VAL A 138 10.05 1.47 1.94
C VAL A 138 10.29 1.83 0.48
N VAL A 139 9.45 1.33 -0.43
CA VAL A 139 9.53 1.69 -1.85
C VAL A 139 8.43 2.69 -2.21
N GLY A 140 8.81 3.75 -2.91
CA GLY A 140 7.89 4.71 -3.52
C GLY A 140 7.98 4.68 -5.04
N ALA A 141 6.84 4.84 -5.72
CA ALA A 141 6.78 5.05 -7.16
C ALA A 141 5.79 6.18 -7.48
N ARG A 142 6.09 6.99 -8.49
CA ARG A 142 5.16 8.04 -8.95
C ARG A 142 5.10 8.11 -10.47
N ARG A 143 3.90 8.38 -10.99
CA ARG A 143 3.62 8.71 -12.37
C ARG A 143 2.53 9.78 -12.38
N ASN A 144 2.89 10.99 -12.81
CA ASN A 144 1.95 12.11 -12.93
C ASN A 144 1.18 12.46 -11.64
N SER A 145 1.73 12.13 -10.47
CA SER A 145 1.19 12.45 -9.14
C SER A 145 2.34 12.80 -8.18
N PRO A 146 2.14 13.70 -7.20
CA PRO A 146 3.21 14.10 -6.27
C PRO A 146 3.69 12.95 -5.37
N LEU A 147 4.99 12.96 -5.08
CA LEU A 147 5.66 12.18 -4.05
C LEU A 147 6.94 12.92 -3.67
N VAL A 148 7.15 13.13 -2.38
CA VAL A 148 8.30 13.84 -1.81
C VAL A 148 9.05 12.91 -0.87
N VAL A 149 10.38 12.99 -0.90
CA VAL A 149 11.28 12.28 0.01
C VAL A 149 11.76 13.27 1.07
N GLY A 150 11.47 12.98 2.34
CA GLY A 150 12.06 13.66 3.49
C GLY A 150 13.31 12.91 3.96
N VAL A 151 14.39 13.63 4.23
CA VAL A 151 15.65 13.07 4.73
C VAL A 151 15.92 13.68 6.10
N GLY A 152 15.84 12.83 7.14
CA GLY A 152 16.14 13.20 8.52
C GLY A 152 17.54 12.74 8.95
N GLN A 153 17.76 12.71 10.26
CA GLN A 153 18.95 12.10 10.85
C GLN A 153 18.70 10.61 11.08
N ASP A 154 19.36 9.75 10.31
CA ASP A 154 19.19 8.28 10.37
C ASP A 154 17.73 7.80 10.15
N GLU A 155 16.92 8.61 9.47
CA GLU A 155 15.53 8.32 9.13
C GLU A 155 15.13 8.92 7.78
N TRP A 156 14.13 8.31 7.15
CA TRP A 156 13.61 8.69 5.84
C TRP A 156 12.09 8.69 5.85
N PHE A 157 11.50 9.65 5.16
CA PHE A 157 10.07 9.80 5.05
C PHE A 157 9.62 9.88 3.58
N LEU A 158 8.41 9.41 3.33
CA LEU A 158 7.72 9.56 2.03
C LEU A 158 6.34 10.17 2.27
N ALA A 159 6.01 11.22 1.54
CA ALA A 159 4.70 11.86 1.63
C ALA A 159 4.21 12.40 0.28
N SER A 160 2.89 12.55 0.16
CA SER A 160 2.28 13.20 -1.00
C SER A 160 2.42 14.72 -1.02
N ASP A 161 2.73 15.33 0.13
CA ASP A 161 2.89 16.77 0.31
C ASP A 161 3.98 17.05 1.37
N VAL A 162 4.67 18.18 1.25
CA VAL A 162 5.70 18.62 2.21
C VAL A 162 5.14 18.95 3.58
N ALA A 163 3.86 19.33 3.67
CA ALA A 163 3.19 19.66 4.94
C ALA A 163 3.00 18.45 5.87
N ALA A 164 3.31 17.23 5.40
CA ALA A 164 3.23 16.01 6.18
C ALA A 164 4.51 15.68 6.97
N PHE A 165 5.58 16.46 6.79
CA PHE A 165 6.83 16.34 7.54
C PHE A 165 6.88 17.32 8.72
#